data_AF-A0A7Y4QBG9-F1
#
_entry.id   AF-A0A7Y4QBG9-F1
#
_cell.length_a   1.000
_cell.length_b   1.000
_cell.length_c   1.000
_cell.angle_alpha   90.00
_cell.angle_beta   90.00
_cell.angle_gamma   90.00
#
_symmetry.space_group_name_H-M   'P 1'
#
loop_
_entity.id
_entity.type
_entity.pdbx_description
1 polymer ?
#
loop_
_entity_poly.entity_id
_entity_poly.type
_entity_poly.pdbx_seq_one_letter_code
_entity_poly.pdbx_strand_id
1 'polypeptide(L)'
;DKSRVGEWVLAVGNPFNLNSTVTAGIISAKGRNINIINSNNPATRNGQQPSSAIESFIQTDAAINPGNSGGALVNLDGGLLGINTAIASPTGSYSGYGFAVPSNIVSKIVEDLLAFGTVQRGWLGVEVRSIDSDLAKEENLSLNEGAYISGFGDAEDKSAAKNAGIKPGDVVVKIDEAPIKSSTALIEYIGRKRPGDKITMTIDRKGKTLVFPVTLKNRKGNVETIKRETKDAISSLGVELEDVDSKVLRKLDLENGVQVKSLERGKIEKYTDMRAGFIITRIDNIAIKSAKEAINILSKKKAGDLITFEGVYPDYPREYIYALRM
;
A
#
# COMPACT_ATOMS: atom_id res chain seq x y z
N ASP A 1 14.29 -14.54 -3.99
CA ASP A 1 15.14 -14.83 -2.82
C ASP A 1 15.27 -16.34 -2.70
N LYS A 2 16.50 -16.86 -2.68
CA LYS A 2 16.83 -18.29 -2.61
C LYS A 2 17.25 -18.75 -1.20
N SER A 3 17.26 -17.83 -0.24
CA SER A 3 17.71 -18.12 1.12
C SER A 3 16.81 -19.13 1.83
N ARG A 4 17.42 -20.01 2.62
CA ARG A 4 16.72 -21.11 3.32
C ARG A 4 16.88 -21.00 4.83
N VAL A 5 15.87 -21.47 5.56
CA VAL A 5 15.97 -21.66 7.01
C VAL A 5 17.16 -22.59 7.30
N GLY A 6 17.98 -22.24 8.28
CA GLY A 6 19.24 -22.92 8.63
C GLY A 6 20.48 -22.41 7.89
N GLU A 7 20.33 -21.50 6.92
CA GLU A 7 21.47 -20.89 6.22
C GLU A 7 22.22 -19.91 7.12
N TRP A 8 23.55 -19.96 7.10
CA TRP A 8 24.41 -19.04 7.84
C TRP A 8 24.29 -17.61 7.33
N VAL A 9 24.26 -16.67 8.27
CA VAL A 9 24.16 -15.23 8.00
C VAL A 9 25.07 -14.44 8.90
N LEU A 10 25.46 -13.26 8.41
CA LEU A 10 26.18 -12.24 9.15
C LEU A 10 25.30 -10.99 9.26
N ALA A 11 25.10 -10.49 10.47
CA ALA A 11 24.47 -9.20 10.72
C ALA A 11 25.56 -8.15 10.96
N VAL A 12 25.49 -7.06 10.20
CA VAL A 12 26.47 -5.96 10.24
C VAL A 12 25.77 -4.68 10.66
N GLY A 13 26.39 -3.90 11.55
CA GLY A 13 25.85 -2.62 11.99
C GLY A 13 26.80 -1.84 12.88
N ASN A 14 26.31 -0.83 13.60
CA ASN A 14 27.09 -0.03 14.54
C ASN A 14 26.40 0.00 15.93
N PRO A 15 26.35 -1.14 16.62
CA PRO A 15 25.67 -1.24 17.91
C PRO A 15 26.42 -0.39 18.95
N PHE A 16 25.67 0.38 19.74
CA PHE A 16 26.22 1.24 20.81
C PHE A 16 27.31 2.23 20.38
N ASN A 17 27.37 2.61 19.10
CA ASN A 17 28.42 3.46 18.52
C ASN A 17 29.86 2.92 18.68
N LEU A 18 30.03 1.60 18.80
CA LEU A 18 31.33 0.95 19.03
C LEU A 18 32.13 0.66 17.75
N ASN A 19 31.85 1.35 16.63
CA ASN A 19 32.30 1.06 15.27
C ASN A 19 31.61 -0.18 14.64
N SER A 20 31.83 -0.39 13.34
CA SER A 20 31.21 -1.47 12.56
C SER A 20 31.45 -2.84 13.21
N THR A 21 30.37 -3.44 13.72
CA THR A 21 30.35 -4.74 14.38
C THR A 21 29.66 -5.77 13.49
N VAL A 22 30.20 -6.99 13.46
CA VAL A 22 29.64 -8.13 12.74
C VAL A 22 29.29 -9.22 13.75
N THR A 23 28.09 -9.77 13.65
CA THR A 23 27.65 -10.94 14.42
C THR A 23 27.20 -12.03 13.47
N ALA A 24 27.34 -13.29 13.87
CA ALA A 24 26.97 -14.43 13.05
C ALA A 24 25.79 -15.18 13.67
N GLY A 25 25.01 -15.82 12.81
CA GLY A 25 23.91 -16.70 13.18
C GLY A 25 23.40 -17.45 11.96
N ILE A 26 22.16 -17.92 12.03
CA ILE A 26 21.45 -18.58 10.94
C ILE A 26 20.11 -17.89 10.67
N ILE A 27 19.48 -18.20 9.54
CA ILE A 27 18.07 -17.92 9.30
C ILE A 27 17.24 -18.89 10.15
N SER A 28 16.64 -18.39 11.23
CA SER A 28 15.79 -19.21 12.12
C SER A 28 14.38 -19.41 11.53
N ALA A 29 13.86 -18.43 10.80
CA ALA A 29 12.56 -18.50 10.14
C ALA A 29 12.41 -17.42 9.06
N LYS A 30 11.38 -17.54 8.21
CA LYS A 30 11.01 -16.54 7.19
C LYS A 30 9.52 -16.23 7.24
N GLY A 31 9.15 -15.07 6.75
CA GLY A 31 7.74 -14.65 6.67
C GLY A 31 7.12 -14.42 8.05
N ARG A 32 7.93 -14.00 9.03
CA ARG A 32 7.44 -13.71 10.38
C ARG A 32 6.66 -12.40 10.39
N ASN A 33 5.44 -12.46 10.91
CA ASN A 33 4.67 -11.31 11.33
C ASN A 33 4.78 -11.24 12.86
N ILE A 34 5.27 -10.13 13.40
CA ILE A 34 5.49 -9.94 14.85
C ILE A 34 4.58 -8.85 15.42
N ASN A 35 3.65 -8.35 14.60
CA ASN A 35 2.66 -7.34 14.91
C ASN A 35 3.23 -6.04 15.52
N ILE A 36 4.49 -5.72 15.22
CA ILE A 36 5.21 -4.60 15.84
C ILE A 36 4.70 -3.24 15.35
N ILE A 37 4.21 -3.18 14.10
CA ILE A 37 3.67 -1.95 13.49
C ILE A 37 2.24 -1.70 13.97
N ASN A 38 1.46 -2.76 14.18
CA ASN A 38 0.06 -2.63 14.59
C ASN A 38 -0.11 -2.44 16.10
N SER A 39 0.83 -2.92 16.94
CA SER A 39 0.75 -2.83 18.40
C SER A 39 0.75 -1.39 18.95
N ASN A 40 1.23 -0.41 18.17
CA ASN A 40 1.36 0.99 18.60
C ASN A 40 0.25 1.90 18.08
N ASN A 41 -0.77 1.36 17.39
CA ASN A 41 -1.88 2.13 16.86
C ASN A 41 -3.12 1.96 17.74
N PRO A 42 -3.63 3.00 18.44
CA PRO A 42 -4.83 2.90 19.27
C PRO A 42 -6.07 2.37 18.54
N ALA A 43 -6.14 2.54 17.21
CA ALA A 43 -7.23 2.06 16.36
C ALA A 43 -7.24 0.54 16.15
N THR A 44 -6.16 -0.19 16.45
CA THR A 44 -6.08 -1.65 16.25
C THR A 44 -6.62 -2.46 17.44
N ARG A 45 -6.94 -1.82 18.56
CA ARG A 45 -7.46 -2.49 19.78
C ARG A 45 -8.85 -3.11 19.62
N ASN A 46 -9.61 -2.70 18.59
CA ASN A 46 -10.99 -3.15 18.36
C ASN A 46 -11.12 -4.16 17.20
N GLY A 47 -10.01 -4.77 16.73
CA GLY A 47 -10.06 -5.81 15.70
C GLY A 47 -10.45 -5.35 14.29
N GLN A 48 -10.68 -4.05 14.08
CA GLN A 48 -10.99 -3.44 12.79
C GLN A 48 -9.87 -2.51 12.36
N GLN A 49 -8.88 -3.02 11.63
CA GLN A 49 -8.22 -2.24 10.58
C GLN A 49 -7.51 -3.13 9.56
N PRO A 50 -7.57 -2.79 8.26
CA PRO A 50 -6.87 -3.51 7.21
C PRO A 50 -5.38 -3.18 7.29
N SER A 51 -4.59 -4.08 7.88
CA SER A 51 -3.14 -3.97 8.01
C SER A 51 -2.48 -3.72 6.65
N SER A 52 -2.24 -2.45 6.30
CA SER A 52 -1.34 -2.05 5.21
C SER A 52 0.12 -2.30 5.55
N ALA A 53 0.42 -2.69 6.79
CA ALA A 53 1.76 -3.02 7.23
C ALA A 53 2.19 -4.33 6.55
N ILE A 54 3.34 -4.28 5.88
CA ILE A 54 3.98 -5.47 5.31
C ILE A 54 4.94 -5.97 6.38
N GLU A 55 4.47 -6.90 7.21
CA GLU A 55 5.29 -7.58 8.21
C GLU A 55 5.59 -9.00 7.76
N SER A 56 6.71 -9.18 7.06
CA SER A 56 7.20 -10.46 6.58
C SER A 56 8.71 -10.51 6.77
N PHE A 57 9.14 -10.68 8.02
CA PHE A 57 10.54 -10.61 8.39
C PHE A 57 11.28 -11.94 8.17
N ILE A 58 12.57 -11.82 7.88
CA ILE A 58 13.55 -12.89 8.09
C ILE A 58 13.91 -12.86 9.57
N GLN A 59 13.77 -13.99 10.26
CA GLN A 59 14.19 -14.15 11.63
C GLN A 59 15.59 -14.75 11.67
N THR A 60 16.44 -14.26 12.56
CA THR A 60 17.79 -14.77 12.80
C THR A 60 18.14 -14.77 14.28
N ASP A 61 19.04 -15.67 14.66
CA ASP A 61 19.71 -15.72 15.96
C ASP A 61 21.11 -15.07 15.94
N ALA A 62 21.47 -14.39 14.84
CA ALA A 62 22.59 -13.46 14.87
C ALA A 62 22.28 -12.35 15.87
N ALA A 63 23.25 -12.00 16.71
CA ALA A 63 23.04 -11.00 17.76
C ALA A 63 22.75 -9.61 17.14
N ILE A 64 21.52 -9.12 17.34
CA ILE A 64 21.06 -7.81 16.88
C ILE A 64 20.73 -6.96 18.12
N ASN A 65 21.39 -5.81 18.27
CA ASN A 65 21.11 -4.83 19.32
C ASN A 65 20.82 -3.46 18.70
N PRO A 66 20.25 -2.50 19.46
CA PRO A 66 20.13 -1.12 18.99
C PRO A 66 21.46 -0.59 18.41
N GLY A 67 21.38 0.00 17.22
CA GLY A 67 22.53 0.40 16.39
C GLY A 67 22.88 -0.58 15.26
N ASN A 68 22.39 -1.82 15.32
CA ASN A 68 22.36 -2.70 14.13
C ASN A 68 21.20 -2.37 13.18
N SER A 69 20.12 -1.74 13.68
CA SER A 69 18.97 -1.33 12.87
C SER A 69 19.41 -0.43 11.71
N GLY A 70 18.94 -0.76 10.50
CA GLY A 70 19.37 -0.13 9.24
C GLY A 70 20.59 -0.80 8.58
N GLY A 71 21.33 -1.63 9.32
CA GLY A 71 22.47 -2.39 8.83
C GLY A 71 22.07 -3.65 8.05
N ALA A 72 23.06 -4.31 7.44
CA ALA A 72 22.85 -5.43 6.53
C ALA A 72 22.74 -6.78 7.26
N LEU A 73 21.88 -7.65 6.73
CA LEU A 73 21.92 -9.09 6.96
C LEU A 73 22.36 -9.75 5.65
N VAL A 74 23.50 -10.43 5.65
CA VAL A 74 24.11 -11.02 4.45
C VAL A 74 24.35 -12.52 4.61
N ASN A 75 24.40 -13.25 3.50
CA ASN A 75 24.91 -14.62 3.50
C ASN A 75 26.46 -14.62 3.49
N LEU A 76 27.08 -15.82 3.53
CA LEU A 76 28.53 -15.96 3.57
C LEU A 76 29.26 -15.46 2.31
N ASP A 77 28.54 -15.34 1.19
CA ASP A 77 29.07 -14.76 -0.06
C ASP A 77 28.96 -13.22 -0.08
N GLY A 78 28.46 -12.60 0.98
CA GLY A 78 28.21 -11.15 1.06
C GLY A 78 26.94 -10.68 0.34
N GLY A 79 26.10 -11.60 -0.14
CA GLY A 79 24.83 -11.28 -0.75
C GLY A 79 23.81 -10.77 0.26
N LEU A 80 23.22 -9.60 0.00
CA LEU A 80 22.24 -8.97 0.87
C LEU A 80 20.92 -9.76 0.93
N LEU A 81 20.61 -10.30 2.11
CA LEU A 81 19.36 -11.01 2.39
C LEU A 81 18.29 -10.09 2.96
N GLY A 82 18.68 -9.09 3.75
CA GLY A 82 17.75 -8.15 4.34
C GLY A 82 18.42 -7.02 5.11
N ILE A 83 17.59 -6.15 5.69
CA ILE A 83 18.00 -5.02 6.52
C ILE A 83 17.54 -5.25 7.94
N ASN A 84 18.49 -5.31 8.89
CA ASN A 84 18.22 -5.48 10.30
C ASN A 84 17.30 -4.37 10.77
N THR A 85 16.20 -4.70 11.44
CA THR A 85 15.14 -3.72 11.73
C THR A 85 14.74 -3.75 13.19
N ALA A 86 14.47 -4.93 13.74
CA ALA A 86 13.89 -5.07 15.07
C ALA A 86 14.41 -6.31 15.81
N ILE A 87 14.10 -6.35 17.10
CA ILE A 87 14.22 -7.53 17.96
C ILE A 87 12.91 -7.73 18.72
N ALA A 88 12.61 -8.98 19.06
CA ALA A 88 11.57 -9.28 20.04
C ALA A 88 12.25 -9.49 21.39
N SER A 89 12.18 -8.49 22.27
CA SER A 89 12.84 -8.52 23.57
C SER A 89 12.01 -7.84 24.66
N PRO A 90 11.86 -8.46 25.84
CA PRO A 90 11.28 -7.81 27.01
C PRO A 90 12.15 -6.68 27.59
N THR A 91 13.47 -6.73 27.37
CA THR A 91 14.44 -5.82 28.03
C THR A 91 15.01 -4.77 27.08
N GLY A 92 14.72 -4.85 25.78
CA GLY A 92 15.33 -4.00 24.76
C GLY A 92 16.73 -4.45 24.31
N SER A 93 17.25 -5.54 24.87
CA SER A 93 18.51 -6.18 24.47
C SER A 93 18.26 -7.50 23.75
N TYR A 94 19.18 -7.93 22.89
CA TYR A 94 19.09 -9.21 22.20
C TYR A 94 18.79 -10.39 23.14
N SER A 95 17.85 -11.25 22.73
CA SER A 95 17.38 -12.41 23.51
C SER A 95 17.16 -13.67 22.66
N GLY A 96 17.75 -13.75 21.46
CA GLY A 96 17.57 -14.90 20.55
C GLY A 96 16.73 -14.60 19.30
N TYR A 97 16.09 -13.44 19.23
CA TYR A 97 15.07 -13.13 18.20
C TYR A 97 15.36 -11.81 17.49
N GLY A 98 16.18 -11.88 16.44
CA GLY A 98 16.45 -10.78 15.51
C GLY A 98 15.56 -10.83 14.27
N PHE A 99 15.19 -9.65 13.74
CA PHE A 99 14.32 -9.54 12.56
C PHE A 99 14.88 -8.56 11.53
N ALA A 100 14.93 -9.01 10.28
CA ALA A 100 15.35 -8.23 9.13
C ALA A 100 14.24 -8.14 8.07
N VAL A 101 14.08 -6.96 7.47
CA VAL A 101 13.21 -6.77 6.30
C VAL A 101 13.88 -7.40 5.08
N PRO A 102 13.21 -8.29 4.34
CA PRO A 102 13.77 -8.94 3.15
C PRO A 102 14.28 -7.97 2.07
N SER A 103 15.42 -8.30 1.44
CA SER A 103 16.08 -7.45 0.45
C SER A 103 15.26 -7.23 -0.83
N ASN A 104 14.35 -8.15 -1.17
CA ASN A 104 13.43 -8.00 -2.31
C ASN A 104 12.44 -6.83 -2.11
N ILE A 105 11.88 -6.64 -0.91
CA ILE A 105 11.02 -5.50 -0.59
C ILE A 105 11.86 -4.21 -0.56
N VAL A 106 13.05 -4.27 0.05
CA VAL A 106 13.95 -3.10 0.15
C VAL A 106 14.33 -2.59 -1.24
N SER A 107 14.77 -3.50 -2.13
CA SER A 107 15.17 -3.14 -3.50
C SER A 107 14.05 -2.40 -4.23
N LYS A 108 12.83 -2.96 -4.17
CA LYS A 108 11.67 -2.36 -4.80
C LYS A 108 11.31 -1.00 -4.20
N ILE A 109 11.40 -0.83 -2.88
CA ILE A 109 11.16 0.46 -2.22
C ILE A 109 12.19 1.50 -2.67
N VAL A 110 13.47 1.13 -2.71
CA VAL A 110 14.54 2.03 -3.18
C VAL A 110 14.30 2.45 -4.63
N GLU A 111 13.97 1.50 -5.51
CA GLU A 111 13.61 1.80 -6.90
C GLU A 111 12.42 2.77 -6.98
N ASP A 112 11.36 2.56 -6.19
CA ASP A 112 10.19 3.44 -6.19
C ASP A 112 10.55 4.87 -5.72
N LEU A 113 11.39 4.98 -4.69
CA LEU A 113 11.82 6.27 -4.16
C LEU A 113 12.71 7.02 -5.17
N LEU A 114 13.60 6.32 -5.86
CA LEU A 114 14.44 6.91 -6.90
C LEU A 114 13.62 7.34 -8.12
N ALA A 115 12.66 6.52 -8.56
CA ALA A 115 11.89 6.77 -9.78
C ALA A 115 10.71 7.74 -9.59
N PHE A 116 10.04 7.68 -8.44
CA PHE A 116 8.78 8.41 -8.19
C PHE A 116 8.83 9.33 -6.98
N GLY A 117 9.87 9.26 -6.15
CA GLY A 117 9.96 10.01 -4.88
C GLY A 117 9.00 9.51 -3.79
N THR A 118 8.21 8.47 -4.07
CA THR A 118 7.25 7.86 -3.12
C THR A 118 7.03 6.39 -3.47
N VAL A 119 6.74 5.58 -2.44
CA VAL A 119 6.51 4.13 -2.59
C VAL A 119 5.20 3.87 -3.32
N GLN A 120 5.23 2.96 -4.31
CA GLN A 120 4.10 2.58 -5.15
C GLN A 120 3.51 1.24 -4.71
N ARG A 121 2.48 1.23 -3.86
CA ARG A 121 1.94 -0.05 -3.35
C ARG A 121 0.80 -0.58 -4.23
N GLY A 122 1.01 -1.76 -4.80
CA GLY A 122 -0.08 -2.57 -5.31
C GLY A 122 -1.05 -2.94 -4.19
N TRP A 123 -2.33 -2.99 -4.52
CA TRP A 123 -3.41 -3.23 -3.59
C TRP A 123 -4.39 -4.21 -4.21
N LEU A 124 -4.55 -5.35 -3.54
CA LEU A 124 -5.45 -6.42 -3.93
C LEU A 124 -6.88 -6.16 -3.45
N GLY A 125 -7.02 -5.52 -2.29
CA GLY A 125 -8.32 -5.14 -1.70
C GLY A 125 -9.07 -6.28 -1.01
N VAL A 126 -8.34 -7.14 -0.30
CA VAL A 126 -8.88 -8.29 0.44
C VAL A 126 -8.47 -8.23 1.91
N GLU A 127 -9.29 -8.84 2.75
CA GLU A 127 -8.92 -9.25 4.11
C GLU A 127 -8.52 -10.71 4.09
N VAL A 128 -7.43 -11.05 4.78
CA VAL A 128 -6.87 -12.40 4.73
C VAL A 128 -6.46 -12.93 6.08
N ARG A 129 -6.65 -14.24 6.25
CA ARG A 129 -6.22 -15.03 7.40
C ARG A 129 -5.27 -16.13 6.93
N SER A 130 -4.29 -16.49 7.75
CA SER A 130 -3.53 -17.73 7.54
C SER A 130 -4.38 -18.91 7.96
N ILE A 131 -4.24 -20.04 7.28
CA ILE A 131 -4.94 -21.26 7.66
C ILE A 131 -4.24 -21.88 8.87
N ASP A 132 -5.02 -22.04 9.94
CA ASP A 132 -4.68 -22.86 11.09
C ASP A 132 -5.69 -24.01 11.23
N SER A 133 -5.50 -24.88 12.23
CA SER A 133 -6.35 -26.04 12.44
C SER A 133 -7.81 -25.70 12.74
N ASP A 134 -8.06 -24.53 13.33
CA ASP A 134 -9.38 -24.12 13.77
C ASP A 134 -10.14 -23.52 12.60
N LEU A 135 -9.50 -22.62 11.85
CA LEU A 135 -10.05 -22.06 10.62
C LEU A 135 -10.33 -23.14 9.56
N ALA A 136 -9.43 -24.12 9.42
CA ALA A 136 -9.63 -25.22 8.47
C ALA A 136 -10.90 -26.04 8.81
N LYS A 137 -11.19 -26.25 10.10
CA LYS A 137 -12.41 -26.95 10.55
C LYS A 137 -13.64 -26.06 10.40
N GLU A 138 -13.56 -24.81 10.83
CA GLU A 138 -14.64 -23.81 10.76
C GLU A 138 -15.17 -23.68 9.33
N GLU A 139 -14.25 -23.55 8.37
CA GLU A 139 -14.57 -23.28 6.97
C GLU A 139 -14.58 -24.54 6.09
N ASN A 140 -14.43 -25.73 6.69
CA ASN A 140 -14.37 -27.03 6.01
C ASN A 140 -13.34 -27.08 4.87
N LEU A 141 -12.15 -26.53 5.11
CA LEU A 141 -11.05 -26.51 4.17
C LEU A 141 -10.29 -27.84 4.17
N SER A 142 -9.93 -28.34 2.99
CA SER A 142 -9.04 -29.50 2.84
C SER A 142 -7.55 -29.14 2.94
N LEU A 143 -7.23 -27.85 2.86
CA LEU A 143 -5.88 -27.31 2.90
C LEU A 143 -5.47 -26.95 4.32
N ASN A 144 -4.18 -27.09 4.62
CA ASN A 144 -3.56 -26.69 5.88
C ASN A 144 -2.61 -25.49 5.74
N GLU A 145 -2.40 -25.00 4.51
CA GLU A 145 -1.59 -23.83 4.21
C GLU A 145 -2.25 -23.00 3.08
N GLY A 146 -1.97 -21.70 3.07
CA GLY A 146 -2.57 -20.75 2.13
C GLY A 146 -2.94 -19.43 2.80
N ALA A 147 -3.45 -18.51 1.98
CA ALA A 147 -4.07 -17.28 2.45
C ALA A 147 -5.59 -17.34 2.21
N TYR A 148 -6.35 -17.57 3.28
CA TYR A 148 -7.80 -17.57 3.26
C TYR A 148 -8.33 -16.14 3.12
N ILE A 149 -9.23 -15.91 2.17
CA ILE A 149 -9.88 -14.62 1.96
C ILE A 149 -11.14 -14.57 2.81
N SER A 150 -11.09 -13.83 3.92
CA SER A 150 -12.23 -13.67 4.83
C SER A 150 -13.22 -12.61 4.35
N GLY A 151 -12.77 -11.67 3.52
CA GLY A 151 -13.56 -10.53 3.11
C GLY A 151 -12.82 -9.59 2.16
N PHE A 152 -13.44 -8.44 1.90
CA PHE A 152 -12.82 -7.32 1.22
C PHE A 152 -12.60 -6.18 2.22
N GLY A 153 -11.54 -5.39 2.03
CA GLY A 153 -11.27 -4.25 2.92
C GLY A 153 -12.21 -3.06 2.68
N ASP A 154 -12.05 -2.01 3.49
CA ASP A 154 -12.91 -0.80 3.59
C ASP A 154 -13.33 -0.12 2.27
N ALA A 155 -12.60 -0.35 1.18
CA ALA A 155 -12.90 0.18 -0.15
C ALA A 155 -13.27 -0.94 -1.13
N GLU A 156 -14.21 -1.81 -0.72
CA GLU A 156 -14.57 -3.04 -1.44
C GLU A 156 -14.83 -2.82 -2.94
N ASP A 157 -15.54 -1.77 -3.32
CA ASP A 157 -15.85 -1.46 -4.73
C ASP A 157 -14.61 -1.19 -5.59
N LYS A 158 -13.49 -0.84 -4.94
CA LYS A 158 -12.21 -0.59 -5.60
C LYS A 158 -11.31 -1.84 -5.62
N SER A 159 -11.72 -2.94 -4.97
CA SER A 159 -10.92 -4.16 -4.79
C SER A 159 -10.52 -4.78 -6.13
N ALA A 160 -9.22 -5.00 -6.35
CA ALA A 160 -8.72 -5.68 -7.55
C ALA A 160 -9.15 -7.16 -7.58
N ALA A 161 -9.16 -7.82 -6.42
CA ALA A 161 -9.61 -9.21 -6.30
C ALA A 161 -11.10 -9.36 -6.62
N LYS A 162 -11.96 -8.51 -6.06
CA LYS A 162 -13.40 -8.53 -6.33
C LYS A 162 -13.68 -8.35 -7.82
N ASN A 163 -13.01 -7.37 -8.45
CA ASN A 163 -13.12 -7.11 -9.88
C ASN A 163 -12.67 -8.29 -10.75
N ALA A 164 -11.73 -9.12 -10.25
CA ALA A 164 -11.28 -10.33 -10.94
C ALA A 164 -12.17 -11.56 -10.68
N GLY A 165 -13.20 -11.47 -9.84
CA GLY A 165 -14.11 -12.59 -9.53
C GLY A 165 -13.65 -13.51 -8.39
N ILE A 166 -12.65 -13.07 -7.63
CA ILE A 166 -12.25 -13.70 -6.35
C ILE A 166 -13.33 -13.38 -5.31
N LYS A 167 -13.60 -14.32 -4.39
CA LYS A 167 -14.69 -14.26 -3.41
C LYS A 167 -14.19 -14.58 -2.00
N PRO A 168 -14.88 -14.10 -0.96
CA PRO A 168 -14.69 -14.64 0.39
C PRO A 168 -14.91 -16.15 0.41
N GLY A 169 -14.12 -16.86 1.22
CA GLY A 169 -14.07 -18.32 1.25
C GLY A 169 -13.02 -18.94 0.32
N ASP A 170 -12.40 -18.15 -0.57
CA ASP A 170 -11.31 -18.62 -1.43
C ASP A 170 -10.00 -18.73 -0.64
N VAL A 171 -9.19 -19.74 -0.96
CA VAL A 171 -7.83 -19.87 -0.44
C VAL A 171 -6.83 -19.60 -1.55
N VAL A 172 -6.01 -18.56 -1.42
CA VAL A 172 -4.90 -18.32 -2.35
C VAL A 172 -3.75 -19.27 -2.03
N VAL A 173 -3.36 -20.08 -3.02
CA VAL A 173 -2.31 -21.10 -2.88
C VAL A 173 -1.06 -20.78 -3.70
N LYS A 174 -1.18 -19.99 -4.77
CA LYS A 174 -0.05 -19.61 -5.63
C LYS A 174 -0.34 -18.28 -6.33
N ILE A 175 0.69 -17.47 -6.52
CA ILE A 175 0.64 -16.26 -7.36
C ILE A 175 1.81 -16.27 -8.32
N ASP A 176 1.53 -16.13 -9.61
CA ASP A 176 2.49 -16.35 -10.69
C ASP A 176 3.17 -17.70 -10.48
N GLU A 177 4.48 -17.74 -10.22
CA GLU A 177 5.21 -18.98 -9.88
C GLU A 177 5.46 -19.18 -8.37
N ALA A 178 5.07 -18.22 -7.53
CA ALA A 178 5.36 -18.25 -6.11
C ALA A 178 4.27 -18.98 -5.30
N PRO A 179 4.61 -20.02 -4.52
CA PRO A 179 3.65 -20.64 -3.60
C PRO A 179 3.30 -19.68 -2.46
N ILE A 180 2.02 -19.59 -2.14
CA ILE A 180 1.50 -18.77 -1.05
C ILE A 180 1.06 -19.70 0.07
N LYS A 181 1.86 -19.77 1.13
CA LYS A 181 1.63 -20.68 2.27
C LYS A 181 0.93 -20.03 3.46
N SER A 182 0.82 -18.70 3.47
CA SER A 182 0.25 -17.93 4.57
C SER A 182 -0.26 -16.57 4.10
N SER A 183 -1.09 -15.92 4.91
CA SER A 183 -1.51 -14.53 4.68
C SER A 183 -0.32 -13.57 4.61
N THR A 184 0.71 -13.78 5.43
CA THR A 184 1.95 -12.98 5.39
C THR A 184 2.67 -13.12 4.06
N ALA A 185 2.74 -14.33 3.49
CA ALA A 185 3.35 -14.56 2.18
C ALA A 185 2.58 -13.83 1.07
N LEU A 186 1.25 -13.82 1.13
CA LEU A 186 0.42 -13.04 0.21
C LEU A 186 0.70 -11.54 0.32
N ILE A 187 0.67 -10.98 1.53
CA ILE A 187 0.89 -9.55 1.78
C ILE A 187 2.29 -9.12 1.31
N GLU A 188 3.31 -9.92 1.58
CA GLU A 188 4.68 -9.73 1.10
C GLU A 188 4.74 -9.71 -0.44
N TYR A 189 4.09 -10.68 -1.08
CA TYR A 189 4.09 -10.79 -2.54
C TYR A 189 3.45 -9.56 -3.19
N ILE A 190 2.25 -9.18 -2.74
CA ILE A 190 1.53 -8.02 -3.25
C ILE A 190 2.26 -6.72 -2.92
N GLY A 191 2.91 -6.62 -1.75
CA GLY A 191 3.68 -5.45 -1.32
C GLY A 191 4.89 -5.14 -2.20
N ARG A 192 5.44 -6.15 -2.88
CA ARG A 192 6.50 -6.00 -3.88
C ARG A 192 6.01 -5.55 -5.25
N LYS A 193 4.70 -5.53 -5.48
CA LYS A 193 4.11 -5.13 -6.75
C LYS A 193 3.71 -3.65 -6.74
N ARG A 194 3.56 -3.08 -7.92
CA ARG A 194 3.08 -1.72 -8.17
C ARG A 194 1.62 -1.75 -8.62
N PRO A 195 0.87 -0.64 -8.49
CA PRO A 195 -0.38 -0.46 -9.21
C PRO A 195 -0.16 -0.70 -10.72
N GLY A 196 -1.12 -1.37 -11.36
CA GLY A 196 -1.06 -1.73 -12.78
C GLY A 196 -0.37 -3.06 -13.08
N ASP A 197 0.39 -3.62 -12.13
CA ASP A 197 0.98 -4.95 -12.31
C ASP A 197 -0.13 -6.00 -12.49
N LYS A 198 0.05 -6.85 -13.49
CA LYS A 198 -0.80 -8.02 -13.72
C LYS A 198 -0.17 -9.24 -13.06
N ILE A 199 -0.95 -9.93 -12.24
CA ILE A 199 -0.56 -11.16 -11.57
C ILE A 199 -1.56 -12.26 -11.91
N THR A 200 -1.11 -13.50 -11.87
CA THR A 200 -1.96 -14.69 -12.02
C THR A 200 -2.15 -15.33 -10.65
N MET A 201 -3.37 -15.28 -10.12
CA MET A 201 -3.69 -15.89 -8.83
C MET A 201 -4.31 -17.27 -9.02
N THR A 202 -3.70 -18.29 -8.43
CA THR A 202 -4.29 -19.62 -8.31
C THR A 202 -4.89 -19.77 -6.92
N ILE A 203 -6.18 -20.11 -6.88
CA ILE A 203 -6.95 -20.28 -5.66
C ILE A 203 -7.54 -21.69 -5.57
N ASP A 204 -7.81 -22.14 -4.36
CA ASP A 204 -8.76 -23.21 -4.08
C ASP A 204 -10.10 -22.61 -3.68
N ARG A 205 -11.17 -23.03 -4.36
CA ARG A 205 -12.55 -22.69 -4.03
C ARG A 205 -13.33 -23.97 -3.82
N LYS A 206 -13.56 -24.34 -2.56
CA LYS A 206 -14.29 -25.55 -2.18
C LYS A 206 -13.66 -26.82 -2.79
N GLY A 207 -12.34 -26.94 -2.73
CA GLY A 207 -11.58 -28.09 -3.25
C GLY A 207 -11.33 -28.06 -4.76
N LYS A 208 -11.71 -26.98 -5.46
CA LYS A 208 -11.46 -26.81 -6.89
C LYS A 208 -10.41 -25.73 -7.12
N THR A 209 -9.35 -26.08 -7.85
CA THR A 209 -8.34 -25.12 -8.28
C THR A 209 -8.87 -24.23 -9.40
N LEU A 210 -8.84 -22.91 -9.19
CA LEU A 210 -9.23 -21.89 -10.16
C LEU A 210 -8.08 -20.90 -10.35
N VAL A 211 -8.00 -20.31 -11.55
CA VAL A 211 -6.94 -19.36 -11.91
C VAL A 211 -7.57 -18.05 -12.38
N PHE A 212 -7.12 -16.93 -11.81
CA PHE A 212 -7.64 -15.59 -12.08
C PHE A 212 -6.51 -14.62 -12.45
N PRO A 213 -6.56 -13.98 -13.62
CA PRO A 213 -5.72 -12.83 -13.89
C PRO A 213 -6.24 -11.62 -13.10
N VAL A 214 -5.36 -10.99 -12.32
CA VAL A 214 -5.69 -9.84 -11.48
C VAL A 214 -4.79 -8.66 -11.86
N THR A 215 -5.39 -7.51 -12.14
CA THR A 215 -4.62 -6.26 -12.31
C THR A 215 -4.67 -5.49 -11.00
N LEU A 216 -3.52 -5.29 -10.37
CA LEU A 216 -3.43 -4.59 -9.10
C LEU A 216 -3.76 -3.11 -9.26
N LYS A 217 -4.41 -2.55 -8.25
CA LYS A 217 -4.75 -1.13 -8.17
C LYS A 217 -3.98 -0.48 -7.03
N ASN A 218 -4.03 0.83 -6.90
CA ASN A 218 -3.74 1.50 -5.64
C ASN A 218 -5.03 1.55 -4.79
N ARG A 219 -4.92 1.99 -3.52
CA ARG A 219 -6.08 2.14 -2.62
C ARG A 219 -7.18 3.09 -3.14
N LYS A 220 -6.84 3.98 -4.07
CA LYS A 220 -7.82 4.88 -4.71
C LYS A 220 -8.56 4.20 -5.88
N GLY A 221 -8.19 2.98 -6.26
CA GLY A 221 -8.80 2.22 -7.35
C GLY A 221 -8.12 2.40 -8.71
N ASN A 222 -7.01 3.15 -8.77
CA ASN A 222 -6.31 3.45 -10.03
C ASN A 222 -5.13 2.49 -10.26
N VAL A 223 -4.79 2.26 -11.52
CA VAL A 223 -3.63 1.44 -11.92
C VAL A 223 -2.33 2.23 -12.08
N GLU A 224 -2.39 3.55 -11.92
CA GLU A 224 -1.25 4.43 -12.17
C GLU A 224 -0.37 4.59 -10.93
N THR A 225 0.94 4.72 -11.18
CA THR A 225 1.92 5.14 -10.19
C THR A 225 1.81 6.63 -9.92
N ILE A 226 1.99 7.03 -8.67
CA ILE A 226 1.88 8.42 -8.21
C ILE A 226 3.28 9.00 -8.04
N LYS A 227 3.59 10.13 -8.70
CA LYS A 227 4.84 10.86 -8.43
C LYS A 227 4.71 11.72 -7.16
N ARG A 228 5.81 11.92 -6.44
CA ARG A 228 5.85 12.75 -5.23
C ARG A 228 5.40 14.18 -5.49
N GLU A 229 5.89 14.81 -6.56
CA GLU A 229 5.50 16.18 -6.95
C GLU A 229 3.99 16.30 -7.13
N THR A 230 3.36 15.31 -7.79
CA THR A 230 1.91 15.21 -7.94
C THR A 230 1.19 15.12 -6.59
N LYS A 231 1.71 14.30 -5.67
CA LYS A 231 1.13 14.12 -4.33
C LYS A 231 1.25 15.39 -3.49
N ASP A 232 2.41 16.03 -3.50
CA ASP A 232 2.71 17.24 -2.73
C ASP A 232 1.88 18.43 -3.25
N ALA A 233 1.77 18.60 -4.58
CA ALA A 233 0.92 19.61 -5.20
C ALA A 233 -0.56 19.48 -4.78
N ILE A 234 -1.14 18.28 -4.93
CA ILE A 234 -2.57 18.06 -4.63
C ILE A 234 -2.84 18.10 -3.13
N SER A 235 -1.96 17.51 -2.31
CA SER A 235 -2.10 17.59 -0.85
C SER A 235 -1.99 19.02 -0.33
N SER A 236 -1.14 19.85 -0.94
CA SER A 236 -1.04 21.27 -0.57
C SER A 236 -2.34 22.05 -0.84
N LEU A 237 -3.13 21.64 -1.84
CA LEU A 237 -4.42 22.25 -2.15
C LEU A 237 -5.50 21.86 -1.12
N GLY A 238 -5.41 20.65 -0.56
CA GLY A 238 -6.40 20.12 0.39
C GLY A 238 -7.73 19.79 -0.28
N VAL A 239 -7.72 19.17 -1.45
CA VAL A 239 -8.93 18.89 -2.23
C VAL A 239 -9.07 17.42 -2.62
N GLU A 240 -10.26 16.86 -2.41
CA GLU A 240 -10.67 15.56 -2.95
C GLU A 240 -11.65 15.80 -4.10
N LEU A 241 -11.34 15.23 -5.27
CA LEU A 241 -12.12 15.38 -6.49
C LEU A 241 -12.75 14.04 -6.89
N GLU A 242 -13.97 14.08 -7.40
CA GLU A 242 -14.69 12.92 -7.95
C GLU A 242 -15.42 13.25 -9.24
N ASP A 243 -15.61 12.24 -10.09
CA ASP A 243 -16.37 12.39 -11.33
C ASP A 243 -17.84 12.68 -11.03
N VAL A 244 -18.45 13.58 -11.81
CA VAL A 244 -19.86 13.95 -11.65
C VAL A 244 -20.75 12.95 -12.37
N ASP A 245 -21.84 12.52 -11.74
CA ASP A 245 -22.86 11.70 -12.41
C ASP A 245 -23.46 12.46 -13.60
N SER A 246 -23.55 11.77 -14.75
CA SER A 246 -24.25 12.23 -15.96
C SER A 246 -25.62 12.87 -15.71
N LYS A 247 -26.39 12.41 -14.71
CA LYS A 247 -27.69 12.98 -14.34
C LYS A 247 -27.57 14.39 -13.77
N VAL A 248 -26.54 14.63 -12.96
CA VAL A 248 -26.25 15.95 -12.37
C VAL A 248 -25.78 16.90 -13.45
N LEU A 249 -24.87 16.45 -14.33
CA LEU A 249 -24.41 17.23 -15.49
C LEU A 249 -25.58 17.68 -16.38
N ARG A 250 -26.47 16.74 -16.77
CA ARG A 250 -27.67 17.07 -17.57
C ARG A 250 -28.62 18.04 -16.87
N LYS A 251 -28.81 17.90 -15.56
CA LYS A 251 -29.69 18.80 -14.79
C LYS A 251 -29.17 20.24 -14.76
N LEU A 252 -27.84 20.40 -14.79
CA LEU A 252 -27.16 21.68 -14.74
C LEU A 252 -26.77 22.22 -16.12
N ASP A 253 -27.18 21.54 -17.20
CA ASP A 253 -26.80 21.86 -18.59
C ASP A 253 -25.27 21.96 -18.80
N LEU A 254 -24.53 21.08 -18.11
CA LEU A 254 -23.08 20.99 -18.20
C LEU A 254 -22.68 19.83 -19.11
N GLU A 255 -21.78 20.08 -20.06
CA GLU A 255 -21.21 19.02 -20.89
C GLU A 255 -20.25 18.12 -20.11
N ASN A 256 -19.44 18.73 -19.22
CA ASN A 256 -18.34 18.11 -18.52
C ASN A 256 -18.10 18.82 -17.17
N GLY A 257 -17.54 18.10 -16.20
CA GLY A 257 -17.09 18.69 -14.95
C GLY A 257 -16.63 17.65 -13.94
N VAL A 258 -15.94 18.12 -12.90
CA VAL A 258 -15.51 17.33 -11.74
C VAL A 258 -16.02 17.97 -10.47
N GLN A 259 -16.52 17.18 -9.52
CA GLN A 259 -17.03 17.69 -8.25
C GLN A 259 -15.94 17.70 -7.17
N VAL A 260 -15.89 18.78 -6.41
CA VAL A 260 -15.19 18.87 -5.14
C VAL A 260 -15.97 18.06 -4.12
N LYS A 261 -15.49 16.86 -3.81
CA LYS A 261 -16.13 15.96 -2.85
C LYS A 261 -15.92 16.44 -1.42
N SER A 262 -14.69 16.82 -1.09
CA SER A 262 -14.30 17.31 0.23
C SER A 262 -13.14 18.30 0.12
N LEU A 263 -13.07 19.19 1.12
CA LEU A 263 -11.95 20.09 1.33
C LEU A 263 -11.33 19.78 2.70
N GLU A 264 -10.04 19.49 2.69
CA GLU A 264 -9.21 19.33 3.88
C GLU A 264 -8.39 20.61 4.11
N ARG A 265 -7.64 20.66 5.22
CA ARG A 265 -6.71 21.76 5.48
C ARG A 265 -5.71 21.88 4.32
N GLY A 266 -5.79 22.99 3.61
CA GLY A 266 -4.97 23.23 2.42
C GLY A 266 -5.15 24.64 1.87
N LYS A 267 -4.51 24.91 0.74
CA LYS A 267 -4.52 26.23 0.11
C LYS A 267 -5.90 26.66 -0.38
N ILE A 268 -6.74 25.73 -0.84
CA ILE A 268 -8.09 26.06 -1.29
C ILE A 268 -8.91 26.58 -0.12
N GLU A 269 -8.98 25.82 0.97
CA GLU A 269 -9.70 26.22 2.19
C GLU A 269 -9.13 27.51 2.81
N LYS A 270 -7.79 27.68 2.78
CA LYS A 270 -7.14 28.84 3.40
C LYS A 270 -7.30 30.15 2.60
N TYR A 271 -7.33 30.08 1.27
CA TYR A 271 -7.24 31.27 0.40
C TYR A 271 -8.45 31.50 -0.49
N THR A 272 -9.47 30.63 -0.44
CA THR A 272 -10.68 30.76 -1.26
C THR A 272 -11.92 30.40 -0.44
N ASP A 273 -13.07 30.90 -0.88
CA ASP A 273 -14.38 30.49 -0.34
C ASP A 273 -14.99 29.30 -1.12
N MET A 274 -14.13 28.44 -1.70
CA MET A 274 -14.59 27.21 -2.36
C MET A 274 -15.14 26.25 -1.30
N ARG A 275 -16.24 25.55 -1.63
CA ARG A 275 -16.91 24.60 -0.75
C ARG A 275 -17.03 23.24 -1.41
N ALA A 276 -17.17 22.20 -0.60
CA ALA A 276 -17.61 20.90 -1.08
C ALA A 276 -18.93 21.03 -1.86
N GLY A 277 -19.08 20.25 -2.92
CA GLY A 277 -20.18 20.33 -3.87
C GLY A 277 -19.91 21.23 -5.08
N PHE A 278 -18.84 22.02 -5.10
CA PHE A 278 -18.46 22.82 -6.27
C PHE A 278 -18.12 21.92 -7.45
N ILE A 279 -18.73 22.16 -8.62
CA ILE A 279 -18.43 21.44 -9.86
C ILE A 279 -17.50 22.30 -10.69
N ILE A 280 -16.23 21.90 -10.75
CA ILE A 280 -15.19 22.53 -11.56
C ILE A 280 -15.40 22.10 -13.01
N THR A 281 -15.65 23.07 -13.88
CA THR A 281 -15.81 22.89 -15.33
C THR A 281 -14.50 23.18 -16.07
N ARG A 282 -13.66 24.11 -15.56
CA ARG A 282 -12.33 24.39 -16.12
C ARG A 282 -11.27 24.60 -15.04
N ILE A 283 -10.02 24.25 -15.39
CA ILE A 283 -8.81 24.64 -14.65
C ILE A 283 -7.88 25.34 -15.62
N ASP A 284 -7.51 26.59 -15.32
CA ASP A 284 -6.69 27.45 -16.20
C ASP A 284 -7.21 27.52 -17.65
N ASN A 285 -8.52 27.74 -17.82
CA ASN A 285 -9.23 27.73 -19.11
C ASN A 285 -9.26 26.38 -19.84
N ILE A 286 -8.74 25.30 -19.25
CA ILE A 286 -8.81 23.94 -19.83
C ILE A 286 -10.07 23.27 -19.30
N ALA A 287 -10.97 22.87 -20.21
CA ALA A 287 -12.18 22.11 -19.86
C ALA A 287 -11.83 20.76 -19.23
N ILE A 288 -12.49 20.44 -18.12
CA ILE A 288 -12.21 19.24 -17.33
C ILE A 288 -13.33 18.22 -17.49
N LYS A 289 -12.98 17.02 -17.96
CA LYS A 289 -13.94 15.92 -18.18
C LYS A 289 -13.95 14.86 -17.10
N SER A 290 -12.90 14.83 -16.27
CA SER A 290 -12.78 13.86 -15.18
C SER A 290 -11.88 14.36 -14.06
N ALA A 291 -12.07 13.78 -12.87
CA ALA A 291 -11.17 13.94 -11.74
C ALA A 291 -9.73 13.59 -12.10
N LYS A 292 -9.52 12.58 -12.93
CA LYS A 292 -8.20 12.18 -13.41
C LYS A 292 -7.52 13.30 -14.21
N GLU A 293 -8.26 13.94 -15.10
CA GLU A 293 -7.75 15.06 -15.91
C GLU A 293 -7.42 16.27 -15.05
N ALA A 294 -8.30 16.63 -14.11
CA ALA A 294 -8.05 17.71 -13.16
C ALA A 294 -6.77 17.47 -12.35
N ILE A 295 -6.64 16.27 -11.77
CA ILE A 295 -5.45 15.82 -11.01
C ILE A 295 -4.18 15.93 -11.87
N ASN A 296 -4.24 15.57 -13.15
CA ASN A 296 -3.11 15.68 -14.07
C ASN A 296 -2.70 17.12 -14.38
N ILE A 297 -3.65 18.06 -14.42
CA ILE A 297 -3.35 19.49 -14.61
C ILE A 297 -2.74 20.08 -13.34
N LEU A 298 -3.40 19.87 -12.20
CA LEU A 298 -2.96 20.40 -10.90
C LEU A 298 -1.58 19.86 -10.50
N SER A 299 -1.27 18.61 -10.84
CA SER A 299 0.01 18.00 -10.51
C SER A 299 1.21 18.51 -11.30
N LYS A 300 0.98 19.20 -12.42
CA LYS A 300 2.06 19.82 -13.21
C LYS A 300 2.42 21.21 -12.72
N LYS A 301 1.64 21.76 -11.79
CA LYS A 301 1.83 23.10 -11.26
C LYS A 301 2.96 23.14 -10.25
N LYS A 302 3.78 24.18 -10.35
CA LYS A 302 4.93 24.44 -9.50
C LYS A 302 4.57 25.48 -8.44
N ALA A 303 5.36 25.53 -7.37
CA ALA A 303 5.22 26.56 -6.34
C ALA A 303 5.25 27.97 -6.98
N GLY A 304 4.30 28.82 -6.61
CA GLY A 304 4.13 30.17 -7.15
C GLY A 304 3.24 30.28 -8.39
N ASP A 305 2.95 29.19 -9.09
CA ASP A 305 2.03 29.21 -10.24
C ASP A 305 0.64 29.66 -9.82
N LEU A 306 0.02 30.55 -10.61
CA LEU A 306 -1.40 30.86 -10.48
C LEU A 306 -2.21 29.67 -11.01
N ILE A 307 -3.25 29.29 -10.27
CA ILE A 307 -4.28 28.36 -10.70
C ILE A 307 -5.63 29.06 -10.63
N THR A 308 -6.42 28.94 -11.70
CA THR A 308 -7.84 29.27 -11.69
C THR A 308 -8.72 28.03 -11.75
N PHE A 309 -9.81 28.03 -11.00
CA PHE A 309 -10.87 27.03 -11.03
C PHE A 309 -12.16 27.74 -11.43
N GLU A 310 -12.72 27.38 -12.58
CA GLU A 310 -14.03 27.85 -13.03
C GLU A 310 -15.05 26.73 -12.82
N GLY A 311 -16.27 27.09 -12.42
CA GLY A 311 -17.28 26.08 -12.13
C GLY A 311 -18.57 26.65 -11.58
N VAL A 312 -19.46 25.75 -11.16
CA VAL A 312 -20.79 26.09 -10.64
C VAL A 312 -21.09 25.33 -9.35
N TYR A 313 -22.01 25.86 -8.56
CA TYR A 313 -22.60 25.15 -7.43
C TYR A 313 -23.96 24.57 -7.82
N PRO A 314 -24.29 23.30 -7.51
CA PRO A 314 -25.58 22.71 -7.83
C PRO A 314 -26.77 23.45 -7.19
N ASP A 315 -26.57 24.01 -5.99
CA ASP A 315 -27.54 24.82 -5.25
C ASP A 315 -27.68 26.25 -5.80
N TYR A 316 -26.66 26.74 -6.51
CA TYR A 316 -26.67 28.09 -7.07
C TYR A 316 -25.87 28.12 -8.39
N PRO A 317 -26.50 27.76 -9.52
CA PRO A 317 -25.82 27.49 -10.79
C PRO A 317 -25.47 28.80 -11.55
N ARG A 318 -24.80 29.73 -10.88
CA ARG A 318 -24.00 30.77 -11.54
C ARG A 318 -22.56 30.29 -11.65
N GLU A 319 -21.83 30.88 -12.58
CA GLU A 319 -20.40 30.64 -12.71
C GLU A 319 -19.62 31.33 -11.58
N TYR A 320 -18.66 30.60 -11.01
CA TYR A 320 -17.72 31.07 -10.01
C TYR A 320 -16.31 30.82 -10.53
N ILE A 321 -15.41 31.76 -10.22
CA ILE A 321 -13.99 31.64 -10.49
C ILE A 321 -13.24 31.79 -9.17
N TYR A 322 -12.48 30.75 -8.82
CA TYR A 322 -11.56 30.77 -7.70
C TYR A 322 -10.14 30.83 -8.23
N ALA A 323 -9.28 31.66 -7.63
CA ALA A 323 -7.89 31.78 -8.02
C ALA A 323 -6.98 31.75 -6.80
N LEU A 324 -5.88 31.02 -6.89
CA LEU A 324 -4.88 30.94 -5.82
C LEU A 324 -3.49 30.63 -6.38
N ARG A 325 -2.44 30.82 -5.58
CA ARG A 325 -1.07 30.46 -5.93
C ARG A 325 -0.60 29.15 -5.26
N MET A 326 0.00 28.28 -6.07
CA MET A 326 0.62 27.01 -5.67
C MET A 326 1.87 27.14 -4.83
#